data_AF-T1AFY0-F1
#
_entry.id   AF-T1AFY0-F1
#
_cell.length_a   1.000
_cell.length_b   1.000
_cell.length_c   1.000
_cell.angle_alpha   90.00
_cell.angle_beta   90.00
_cell.angle_gamma   90.00
#
_symmetry.space_group_name_H-M   'P 1'
#
loop_
_entity.id
_entity.type
_entity.pdbx_description
1 polymer ?
#
loop_
_entity_poly.entity_id
_entity_poly.type
_entity_poly.pdbx_seq_one_letter_code
_entity_poly.pdbx_strand_id
1 'polypeptide(L)' 'MIVLPNLYGDILSDVAAQIAGSVGLAGSANIGTGIAMFEAIHGSAPPLAGLNMANPSGLLLAAVQMLVHIGQGEAA' A
#
# COMPACT_ATOMS: atom_id res chain seq x y z
N MET A 1 12.06 4.59 10.54
CA MET A 1 11.45 3.27 10.74
C MET A 1 10.71 3.26 12.06
N ILE A 2 9.47 2.79 12.10
CA ILE A 2 8.61 2.75 13.30
C ILE A 2 8.09 1.30 13.40
N VAL A 3 8.03 0.74 14.62
CA VAL A 3 7.50 -0.61 14.88
C VAL A 3 6.39 -0.51 15.91
N LEU A 4 5.23 -1.08 15.61
CA LEU A 4 4.01 -0.95 16.41
C LEU A 4 3.25 -2.28 16.47
N PRO A 5 2.46 -2.51 17.53
CA PRO A 5 1.41 -3.54 17.51
C PRO A 5 0.40 -3.27 16.40
N ASN A 6 -0.25 -4.34 15.90
CA ASN A 6 -1.09 -4.31 14.69
C ASN A 6 -2.06 -3.11 14.63
N LEU A 7 -2.92 -2.95 15.63
CA LEU A 7 -3.91 -1.86 15.68
C LEU A 7 -3.29 -0.46 15.62
N TYR A 8 -2.15 -0.25 16.27
CA TYR A 8 -1.49 1.06 16.25
C TYR A 8 -0.74 1.29 14.93
N GLY A 9 -0.25 0.22 14.31
CA GLY A 9 0.29 0.25 12.96
C GLY A 9 -0.75 0.75 11.97
N ASP A 10 -1.93 0.13 11.97
CA ASP A 10 -3.09 0.47 11.12
C ASP A 10 -3.49 1.95 11.25
N ILE A 11 -3.75 2.40 12.49
CA ILE A 11 -4.14 3.80 12.75
C ILE A 11 -3.05 4.77 12.28
N LEU A 12 -1.78 4.50 12.62
CA LEU A 12 -0.71 5.45 12.33
C LEU A 12 -0.37 5.48 10.84
N SER A 13 -0.43 4.34 10.13
CA SER A 13 -0.17 4.30 8.69
C SER A 13 -1.19 5.09 7.89
N ASP A 14 -2.47 5.03 8.28
CA ASP A 14 -3.54 5.80 7.62
C ASP A 14 -3.35 7.31 7.83
N VAL A 15 -3.06 7.72 9.06
CA VAL A 15 -2.76 9.13 9.37
C VAL A 15 -1.53 9.60 8.59
N ALA A 16 -0.48 8.78 8.50
CA ALA A 16 0.72 9.12 7.75
C ALA A 16 0.43 9.27 6.24
N ALA A 17 -0.33 8.35 5.66
CA ALA A 17 -0.73 8.42 4.25
C ALA A 17 -1.59 9.65 3.96
N GLN A 18 -2.51 9.99 4.86
CA GLN A 18 -3.35 11.17 4.72
C GLN A 18 -2.55 12.48 4.84
N ILE A 19 -1.58 12.55 5.76
CA ILE A 19 -0.66 13.69 5.88
C ILE A 19 0.21 13.83 4.63
N ALA A 20 0.65 12.71 4.03
CA ALA A 20 1.40 12.68 2.79
C ALA A 20 0.56 13.06 1.55
N GLY A 21 -0.76 13.07 1.68
CA GLY A 21 -1.69 13.64 0.70
C GLY A 21 -2.99 12.85 0.51
N SER A 22 -2.95 11.52 0.63
CA SER A 22 -4.14 10.65 0.53
C SER A 22 -3.78 9.21 0.87
N VAL A 23 -4.71 8.50 1.52
CA VAL A 23 -4.68 7.03 1.68
C VAL A 23 -4.59 6.28 0.34
N GLY A 24 -5.04 6.88 -0.77
CA GLY A 24 -4.92 6.32 -2.12
C GLY A 24 -3.49 6.29 -2.69
N LEU A 25 -2.52 6.90 -2.01
CA LEU A 25 -1.13 7.00 -2.47
C LEU A 25 -0.21 5.96 -1.82
N ALA A 26 -0.66 5.29 -0.76
CA ALA A 26 0.18 4.40 0.02
C ALA A 26 0.03 2.93 -0.40
N GLY A 27 1.18 2.31 -0.69
CA GLY A 27 1.33 0.86 -0.88
C GLY A 27 1.91 0.19 0.36
N SER A 28 1.67 -1.11 0.48
CA SER A 28 2.10 -1.92 1.62
C SER A 28 2.58 -3.31 1.20
N ALA A 29 3.32 -3.94 2.10
CA ALA A 29 3.86 -5.28 1.93
C ALA A 29 3.68 -6.09 3.22
N ASN A 30 3.01 -7.22 3.10
CA ASN A 30 2.92 -8.25 4.13
C ASN A 30 3.99 -9.31 3.84
N ILE A 31 5.02 -9.36 4.68
CA ILE A 31 6.18 -10.24 4.48
C ILE A 31 6.13 -11.39 5.49
N GLY A 32 6.00 -12.62 4.99
CA GLY A 32 6.15 -13.85 5.76
C GLY A 32 7.46 -14.57 5.44
N THR A 33 7.72 -15.68 6.12
CA THR A 33 8.98 -16.44 5.97
C THR A 33 9.13 -17.11 4.60
N GLY A 34 8.04 -17.40 3.89
CA GLY A 34 8.07 -18.06 2.57
C GLY A 34 7.15 -17.44 1.53
N ILE A 35 6.37 -16.41 1.88
CA ILE A 35 5.40 -15.75 1.00
C ILE A 35 5.44 -14.25 1.33
N ALA A 36 5.33 -13.43 0.29
CA ALA A 36 5.12 -12.00 0.41
C ALA A 36 3.86 -11.60 -0.39
N MET A 37 3.07 -10.67 0.15
CA MET A 37 1.88 -10.11 -0.50
C MET A 37 1.99 -8.59 -0.51
N PHE A 38 1.76 -7.98 -1.66
CA PHE A 38 1.84 -6.54 -1.86
C PHE A 38 0.45 -6.01 -2.19
N GLU A 39 0.00 -4.98 -1.49
CA GLU A 39 -1.35 -4.43 -1.62
C GLU A 39 -1.38 -2.93 -1.34
N ALA A 40 -2.40 -2.24 -1.85
CA ALA A 40 -2.71 -0.89 -1.40
C ALA A 40 -3.25 -0.93 0.04
N ILE A 41 -2.99 0.11 0.84
CA ILE A 41 -3.55 0.18 2.20
C ILE A 41 -5.05 0.51 2.21
N HIS A 42 -5.53 1.16 1.15
CA HIS A 42 -6.91 1.63 1.10
C HIS A 42 -7.88 0.47 0.86
N GLY A 43 -9.09 0.61 1.40
CA GLY A 43 -10.18 -0.33 1.16
C GLY A 43 -10.79 -0.25 -0.24
N SER A 44 -11.89 -0.97 -0.44
CA SER A 44 -12.56 -1.12 -1.74
C SER A 44 -13.30 0.12 -2.26
N ALA A 45 -13.55 1.12 -1.40
CA ALA A 45 -14.30 2.33 -1.71
C ALA A 45 -15.55 2.09 -2.59
N PRO A 46 -16.57 1.33 -2.09
CA PRO A 46 -17.73 0.94 -2.90
C PRO A 46 -18.45 2.07 -3.65
N PRO A 47 -18.58 3.29 -3.09
CA PRO A 47 -19.19 4.41 -3.81
C PRO A 47 -18.45 4.83 -5.10
N LEU A 48 -17.18 4.46 -5.26
CA LEU A 48 -16.35 4.83 -6.42
C LEU A 48 -16.24 3.70 -7.47
N ALA A 49 -16.78 2.52 -7.18
CA ALA A 49 -16.68 1.38 -8.07
C ALA A 49 -17.34 1.65 -9.43
N GLY A 50 -16.62 1.36 -10.52
CA GLY A 50 -17.11 1.56 -11.89
C GLY A 50 -17.10 3.00 -12.39
N LEU A 51 -16.71 3.98 -11.56
CA LEU A 51 -16.72 5.39 -11.95
C LEU A 51 -15.42 5.87 -12.61
N ASN A 52 -14.37 5.04 -12.64
CA ASN A 52 -13.03 5.40 -13.10
C ASN A 52 -12.46 6.65 -12.40
N MET A 53 -12.72 6.77 -11.09
CA MET A 53 -12.30 7.91 -10.26
C MET A 53 -11.31 7.54 -9.17
N ALA A 54 -11.15 6.24 -8.86
CA ALA A 54 -10.23 5.79 -7.83
C ALA A 54 -8.78 6.06 -8.26
N ASN A 55 -7.96 6.53 -7.31
CA ASN A 55 -6.54 6.72 -7.55
C ASN A 55 -5.80 5.36 -7.44
N PRO A 56 -5.19 4.83 -8.51
CA PRO A 56 -4.51 3.54 -8.48
C PRO A 56 -3.08 3.60 -7.91
N SER A 57 -2.57 4.79 -7.58
CA SER A 57 -1.16 4.98 -7.21
C SER A 57 -0.69 4.10 -6.05
N GLY A 58 -1.50 3.89 -5.00
CA GLY A 58 -1.13 3.04 -3.87
C GLY A 58 -0.87 1.59 -4.29
N LEU A 59 -1.70 1.04 -5.18
CA LEU A 59 -1.50 -0.30 -5.72
C LEU A 59 -0.27 -0.38 -6.64
N LEU A 60 -0.07 0.65 -7.47
CA LEU A 60 1.12 0.72 -8.33
C LEU A 60 2.40 0.80 -7.50
N LEU A 61 2.41 1.56 -6.40
CA LEU A 61 3.55 1.63 -5.50
C LEU A 61 3.80 0.29 -4.79
N ALA A 62 2.75 -0.45 -4.43
CA ALA A 62 2.88 -1.81 -3.91
C ALA A 62 3.48 -2.76 -4.97
N ALA A 63 3.12 -2.60 -6.25
CA ALA A 63 3.73 -3.36 -7.35
C ALA A 63 5.22 -3.01 -7.55
N VAL A 64 5.61 -1.75 -7.42
CA VAL A 64 7.02 -1.32 -7.41
C VAL A 64 7.77 -2.00 -6.26
N GLN A 65 7.20 -2.02 -5.05
CA GLN A 65 7.78 -2.74 -3.90
C GLN A 65 7.93 -4.24 -4.18
N MET A 66 6.96 -4.85 -4.86
CA MET A 66 7.03 -6.25 -5.29
C MET A 66 8.18 -6.48 -6.28
N LEU A 67 8.31 -5.63 -7.30
CA LEU A 67 9.39 -5.74 -8.30
C LEU A 67 10.76 -5.65 -7.63
N VAL A 68 10.94 -4.69 -6.71
CA VAL A 68 12.15 -4.59 -5.89
C VAL A 68 12.37 -5.86 -5.07
N HIS A 69 11.32 -6.41 -4.44
CA HIS A 69 11.42 -7.63 -3.62
C HIS A 69 11.85 -8.87 -4.42
N ILE A 70 11.45 -8.99 -5.69
CA ILE A 70 11.83 -10.11 -6.57
C ILE A 70 13.12 -9.84 -7.38
N GLY A 71 13.87 -8.78 -7.04
CA GLY A 71 15.14 -8.45 -7.70
C GLY A 71 15.00 -7.79 -9.08
N GLN A 72 13.81 -7.29 -9.43
CA GLN A 72 13.49 -6.59 -10.69
C GLN A 72 13.49 -5.07 -10.50
N GLY A 73 14.45 -4.54 -9.72
CA GLY A 73 14.50 -3.12 -9.37
C GLY A 73 14.75 -2.16 -10.54
N GLU A 74 15.23 -2.65 -11.69
CA GLU A 74 15.38 -1.83 -12.91
C GLU A 74 14.03 -1.57 -13.60
N ALA A 75 13.09 -2.51 -13.48
CA ALA A 75 11.74 -2.39 -14.05
C ALA A 75 10.74 -1.71 -13.10
N ALA A 76 11.16 -1.50 -11.85
CA ALA A 76 10.37 -0.89 -10.78
C ALA A 76 10.35 0.64 -10.89
#